data_AF-A0A922XE92-F1
#
_entry.id   AF-A0A922XE92-F1
#
_cell.length_a   1.000
_cell.length_b   1.000
_cell.length_c   1.000
_cell.angle_alpha   90.00
_cell.angle_beta   90.00
_cell.angle_gamma   90.00
#
_symmetry.space_group_name_H-M   'P 1'
#
loop_
_entity.id
_entity.type
_entity.pdbx_description
1 polymer ?
#
loop_
_entity_poly.entity_id
_entity_poly.type
_entity_poly.pdbx_seq_one_letter_code
_entity_poly.pdbx_strand_id
1 'polypeptide(L)'
;MADKLQRRDGSVLLMVLVVVALLTLGTATYLELMQNERQAVRHHGRGLQAGRLAESGVEYVRTQLMLTPEELLQAGGLANNPTAMQAIVVDDEGDEFDRGRFSIVSPAQVDGIYSGYRFGLENESAKLNLNTLLAEGAEDQAQMRLMALPGMTVEIADAILDWLDADVSPRTNGAEAEAYAQATPPYEPRNGPIANLDELLLVRGVTPELLYGIDQNRNLLIDAAESPRGLLLEIDNADGLLNRGWSAYLTTTSVEAMQQASAAASGASTSAGATKLDLNGQNLQTLYNSLKATIGDDKAKFLVVYRQYGPFQDQQSGAAGATGPAGGASAGAGGNAGGGGQQPSQGNGGSSSGQGGDSNGGVQPGGPIAGGQNQNQTPVEIDAAGITLKFEQQGQTQINSPLDLVGVKVQIPGADNSPPQNVTSPWGEDVNSYRELLKLYDAAAPPAGARRVAGRVNLNAATRVVLGSIPGLPAAAVGKIISRREVEPELNVTDQRHAVWLLIEGIVTLPEMKQLERFITTGGDAFSGQSIGFFDAGPAASRQEFVVDRSGTSPHVRLQRDLSPLGRGYSTQSLGVESDETP
;
A
#
# COMPACT_ATOMS: atom_id res chain seq x y z
N MET A 1 -104.27 24.48 -42.63
CA MET A 1 -102.87 24.91 -42.48
C MET A 1 -102.29 24.13 -41.32
N ALA A 2 -101.42 23.17 -41.64
CA ALA A 2 -100.75 22.32 -40.68
C ALA A 2 -99.58 23.09 -40.07
N ASP A 3 -99.49 23.13 -38.74
CA ASP A 3 -98.28 23.55 -38.04
C ASP A 3 -97.80 22.38 -37.17
N LYS A 4 -96.65 21.82 -37.53
CA LYS A 4 -96.01 20.66 -36.91
C LYS A 4 -95.06 21.17 -35.82
N LEU A 5 -95.51 21.19 -34.58
CA LEU A 5 -94.63 21.38 -33.42
C LEU A 5 -93.84 20.09 -33.16
N GLN A 6 -92.60 20.03 -33.65
CA GLN A 6 -91.63 18.99 -33.30
C GLN A 6 -91.18 19.15 -31.84
N ARG A 7 -91.53 18.22 -30.96
CA ARG A 7 -90.89 18.05 -29.64
C ARG A 7 -89.45 17.58 -29.81
N ARG A 8 -88.48 18.32 -29.26
CA ARG A 8 -87.04 17.97 -29.18
C ARG A 8 -86.62 17.75 -27.71
N ASP A 9 -87.36 16.93 -26.96
CA ASP A 9 -87.20 16.81 -25.49
C ASP A 9 -86.30 15.64 -25.03
N GLY A 10 -85.36 15.17 -25.85
CA GLY A 10 -84.45 14.05 -25.48
C GLY A 10 -82.97 14.24 -25.85
N SER A 11 -82.62 15.17 -26.73
CA SER A 11 -81.23 15.36 -27.21
C SER A 11 -80.35 16.17 -26.26
N VAL A 12 -80.94 17.04 -25.44
CA VAL A 12 -80.20 17.90 -24.50
C VAL A 12 -79.57 17.08 -23.38
N LEU A 13 -80.28 16.07 -22.85
CA LEU A 13 -79.76 15.18 -21.82
C LEU A 13 -78.54 14.38 -22.32
N LEU A 14 -78.60 13.84 -23.54
CA LEU A 14 -77.48 13.14 -24.16
C LEU A 14 -76.27 14.06 -24.39
N MET A 15 -76.50 15.28 -24.86
CA MET A 15 -75.43 16.27 -25.04
C MET A 15 -74.77 16.63 -23.70
N VAL A 16 -75.57 16.86 -22.65
CA VAL A 16 -75.05 17.15 -21.31
C VAL A 16 -74.27 15.96 -20.76
N LEU A 17 -74.76 14.73 -20.92
CA LEU A 17 -74.08 13.53 -20.44
C LEU A 17 -72.74 13.32 -21.15
N VAL A 18 -72.69 13.55 -22.47
CA VAL A 18 -71.43 13.50 -23.24
C VAL A 18 -70.47 14.59 -22.79
N VAL A 19 -70.94 15.82 -22.57
CA VAL A 19 -70.10 16.92 -22.06
C VAL A 19 -69.56 16.61 -20.66
N VAL A 20 -70.39 16.07 -19.76
CA VAL A 20 -69.97 15.65 -18.42
C VAL A 20 -68.99 14.48 -18.49
N ALA A 21 -69.19 13.51 -19.38
CA ALA A 21 -68.26 12.40 -19.60
C ALA A 21 -66.89 12.89 -20.13
N LEU A 22 -66.88 13.84 -21.07
CA LEU A 22 -65.65 14.44 -21.58
C LEU A 22 -64.94 15.29 -20.51
N LEU A 23 -65.69 16.06 -19.72
CA LEU A 23 -65.14 16.85 -18.62
C LEU A 23 -64.55 15.95 -17.54
N THR A 24 -65.24 14.89 -17.15
CA THR A 24 -64.74 13.94 -16.14
C THR A 24 -63.47 13.22 -16.63
N LEU A 25 -63.42 12.81 -17.89
CA LEU A 25 -62.19 12.24 -18.48
C LEU A 25 -61.06 13.28 -18.53
N GLY A 26 -61.37 14.53 -18.90
CA GLY A 26 -60.39 15.63 -18.89
C GLY A 26 -59.84 15.92 -17.49
N THR A 27 -60.70 15.93 -16.46
CA THR A 27 -60.24 16.13 -15.08
C THR A 27 -59.47 14.93 -14.54
N ALA A 28 -59.86 13.70 -14.91
CA ALA A 28 -59.15 12.49 -14.50
C ALA A 28 -57.73 12.45 -15.07
N THR A 29 -57.59 12.68 -16.38
CA THR A 29 -56.27 12.74 -17.05
C THR A 29 -55.39 13.87 -16.50
N TYR A 30 -55.96 15.04 -16.21
CA TYR A 30 -55.22 16.13 -15.55
C TYR A 30 -54.77 15.75 -14.14
N LEU A 31 -55.63 15.09 -13.35
CA LEU A 31 -55.29 14.65 -12.00
C LEU A 31 -54.16 13.62 -12.01
N GLU A 32 -54.21 12.64 -12.92
CA GLU A 32 -53.13 11.65 -13.09
C GLU A 32 -51.81 12.33 -13.45
N LEU A 33 -51.82 13.27 -14.41
CA LEU A 33 -50.63 14.04 -14.78
C LEU A 33 -50.07 14.82 -13.59
N MET A 34 -50.91 15.50 -12.82
CA MET A 34 -50.48 16.26 -11.63
C MET A 34 -49.99 15.38 -10.49
N GLN A 35 -50.55 14.18 -10.32
CA GLN A 35 -50.06 13.21 -9.34
C GLN A 35 -48.67 12.70 -9.73
N ASN A 36 -48.48 12.34 -11.01
CA ASN A 36 -47.19 11.90 -11.53
C ASN A 36 -46.14 13.01 -11.41
N GLU A 37 -46.47 14.24 -11.79
CA GLU A 37 -45.56 15.38 -11.68
C GLU A 37 -45.19 15.66 -10.22
N ARG A 38 -46.17 15.63 -9.30
CA ARG A 38 -45.92 15.78 -7.87
C ARG A 38 -45.01 14.68 -7.33
N GLN A 39 -45.20 13.43 -7.74
CA GLN A 39 -44.34 12.32 -7.35
C GLN A 39 -42.93 12.50 -7.92
N ALA A 40 -42.79 12.86 -9.20
CA ALA A 40 -41.50 13.10 -9.84
C ALA A 40 -40.72 14.21 -9.15
N VAL A 41 -41.35 15.36 -8.87
CA VAL A 41 -40.73 16.48 -8.14
C VAL A 41 -40.30 16.07 -6.74
N ARG A 42 -41.14 15.30 -6.02
CA ARG A 42 -40.79 14.78 -4.69
C ARG A 42 -39.62 13.80 -4.74
N HIS A 43 -39.62 12.86 -5.67
CA HIS A 43 -38.52 11.91 -5.85
C HIS A 43 -37.22 12.61 -6.23
N HIS A 44 -37.28 13.60 -7.12
CA HIS A 44 -36.12 14.39 -7.51
C HIS A 44 -35.58 15.21 -6.33
N GLY A 45 -36.44 15.91 -5.60
CA GLY A 45 -36.06 16.68 -4.41
C GLY A 45 -35.45 15.79 -3.33
N ARG A 46 -36.05 14.64 -3.04
CA ARG A 46 -35.52 13.64 -2.10
C ARG A 46 -34.19 13.05 -2.55
N GLY A 47 -34.02 12.79 -3.84
CA GLY A 47 -32.75 12.32 -4.40
C GLY A 47 -31.62 13.33 -4.18
N LEU A 48 -31.89 14.62 -4.40
CA LEU A 48 -30.93 15.68 -4.11
C LEU A 48 -30.62 15.80 -2.62
N GLN A 49 -31.63 15.71 -1.75
CA GLN A 49 -31.43 15.71 -0.29
C GLN A 49 -30.59 14.50 0.16
N ALA A 50 -30.89 13.30 -0.36
CA ALA A 50 -30.10 12.10 -0.08
C ALA A 50 -28.63 12.26 -0.53
N GLY A 51 -28.39 12.93 -1.66
CA GLY A 51 -27.05 13.33 -2.08
C GLY A 51 -26.33 14.21 -1.06
N ARG A 52 -27.03 15.20 -0.48
CA ARG A 52 -26.47 16.06 0.59
C ARG A 52 -26.22 15.31 1.89
N LEU A 53 -27.06 14.33 2.22
CA LEU A 53 -26.84 13.44 3.37
C LEU A 53 -25.56 12.61 3.16
N ALA A 54 -25.34 12.08 1.95
CA ALA A 54 -24.13 11.36 1.61
C ALA A 54 -22.87 12.26 1.67
N GLU A 55 -22.95 13.49 1.14
CA GLU A 55 -21.88 14.50 1.26
C GLU A 55 -21.57 14.82 2.73
N SER A 56 -22.60 14.91 3.58
CA SER A 56 -22.42 15.15 5.02
C SER A 56 -21.61 14.04 5.68
N GLY A 57 -21.79 12.78 5.26
CA GLY A 57 -20.95 11.67 5.72
C GLY A 57 -19.48 11.81 5.30
N VAL A 58 -19.19 12.33 4.10
CA VAL A 58 -17.81 12.58 3.65
C VAL A 58 -17.14 13.68 4.49
N GLU A 59 -17.84 14.78 4.75
CA GLU A 59 -17.33 15.85 5.62
C GLU A 59 -17.20 15.37 7.07
N TYR A 60 -18.09 14.50 7.56
CA TYR A 60 -17.95 13.86 8.87
C TYR A 60 -16.68 13.02 8.96
N VAL A 61 -16.36 12.21 7.95
CA VAL A 61 -15.08 11.47 7.92
C VAL A 61 -13.90 12.42 7.97
N ARG A 62 -13.97 13.53 7.24
CA ARG A 62 -12.90 14.53 7.23
C ARG A 62 -12.64 15.13 8.60
N THR A 63 -13.69 15.39 9.40
CA THR A 63 -13.53 15.87 10.78
C THR A 63 -13.00 14.79 11.71
N GLN A 64 -13.44 13.54 11.57
CA GLN A 64 -12.89 12.41 12.32
C GLN A 64 -11.39 12.24 12.04
N LEU A 65 -10.96 12.37 10.79
CA LEU A 65 -9.54 12.26 10.40
C LEU A 65 -8.67 13.46 10.86
N MET A 66 -9.25 14.51 11.45
CA MET A 66 -8.49 15.57 12.14
C MET A 66 -8.16 15.21 13.58
N LEU A 67 -8.85 14.23 14.17
CA LEU A 67 -8.60 13.79 15.54
C LEU A 67 -7.23 13.14 15.66
N THR A 68 -6.70 13.18 16.86
CA THR A 68 -5.42 12.55 17.18
C THR A 68 -5.57 11.04 17.23
N PRO A 69 -4.50 10.25 17.00
CA PRO A 69 -4.60 8.80 17.04
C PRO A 69 -5.14 8.25 18.38
N GLU A 70 -4.84 8.92 19.49
CA GLU A 70 -5.35 8.53 20.82
C GLU A 70 -6.86 8.81 20.96
N GLU A 71 -7.33 9.97 20.49
CA GLU A 71 -8.75 10.31 20.48
C GLU A 71 -9.54 9.39 19.55
N LEU A 72 -8.98 9.03 18.39
CA LEU A 72 -9.59 8.08 17.46
C LEU A 72 -9.78 6.71 18.10
N LEU A 73 -8.76 6.22 18.81
CA LEU A 73 -8.84 4.94 19.50
C LEU A 73 -9.90 4.99 20.62
N GLN A 74 -9.95 6.08 21.39
CA GLN A 74 -10.98 6.29 22.41
C GLN A 74 -12.39 6.40 21.80
N ALA A 75 -12.51 6.93 20.59
CA ALA A 75 -13.76 7.04 19.85
C ALA A 75 -14.20 5.72 19.19
N GLY A 76 -13.43 4.64 19.29
CA GLY A 76 -13.77 3.31 18.75
C GLY A 76 -13.05 2.94 17.45
N GLY A 77 -12.03 3.70 17.04
CA GLY A 77 -11.22 3.43 15.85
C GLY A 77 -11.87 3.89 14.54
N LEU A 78 -11.14 3.69 13.43
CA LEU A 78 -11.59 4.03 12.08
C LEU A 78 -11.97 2.79 11.27
N ALA A 79 -11.37 1.63 11.54
CA ALA A 79 -11.53 0.46 10.68
C ALA A 79 -12.92 -0.17 10.80
N ASN A 80 -13.47 -0.27 12.01
CA ASN A 80 -14.82 -0.80 12.25
C ASN A 80 -15.46 -0.13 13.47
N ASN A 81 -16.21 0.94 13.23
CA ASN A 81 -16.86 1.73 14.27
C ASN A 81 -18.34 2.00 13.92
N PRO A 82 -19.23 1.01 14.13
CA PRO A 82 -20.66 1.17 13.87
C PRO A 82 -21.27 2.33 14.67
N THR A 83 -20.85 2.56 15.92
CA THR A 83 -21.38 3.63 16.77
C THR A 83 -21.22 5.02 16.15
N ALA A 84 -20.12 5.28 15.45
CA ALA A 84 -19.83 6.57 14.83
C ALA A 84 -20.17 6.63 13.34
N MET A 85 -20.42 5.49 12.68
CA MET A 85 -20.52 5.42 11.22
C MET A 85 -21.76 4.69 10.68
N GLN A 86 -22.63 4.18 11.54
CA GLN A 86 -23.88 3.51 11.19
C GLN A 86 -25.09 4.39 11.53
N ALA A 87 -26.02 4.54 10.58
CA ALA A 87 -27.30 5.23 10.75
C ALA A 87 -27.21 6.59 11.50
N ILE A 88 -26.20 7.39 11.19
CA ILE A 88 -25.98 8.69 11.84
C ILE A 88 -27.04 9.68 11.37
N VAL A 89 -27.79 10.22 12.32
CA VAL A 89 -28.86 11.19 12.08
C VAL A 89 -28.26 12.55 11.76
N VAL A 90 -28.69 13.13 10.64
CA VAL A 90 -28.33 14.51 10.25
C VAL A 90 -29.50 15.44 10.51
N ASP A 91 -30.71 14.98 10.18
CA ASP A 91 -31.93 15.74 10.29
C ASP A 91 -33.01 14.88 10.94
N ASP A 92 -33.67 15.41 11.96
CA ASP A 92 -34.70 14.75 12.76
C ASP A 92 -35.92 15.67 12.85
N GLU A 93 -36.60 15.86 11.73
CA GLU A 93 -37.83 16.68 11.65
C GLU A 93 -39.06 15.98 12.27
N GLY A 94 -38.87 14.89 13.04
CA GLY A 94 -39.92 14.25 13.85
C GLY A 94 -40.82 13.24 13.13
N ASP A 95 -40.65 13.06 11.81
CA ASP A 95 -41.28 12.00 11.00
C ASP A 95 -40.20 11.09 10.38
N GLU A 96 -40.41 9.78 10.36
CA GLU A 96 -39.50 8.80 9.74
C GLU A 96 -39.31 9.06 8.24
N PHE A 97 -40.33 9.62 7.57
CA PHE A 97 -40.21 10.00 6.17
C PHE A 97 -39.28 11.19 5.94
N ASP A 98 -39.05 12.02 6.96
CA ASP A 98 -38.19 13.21 6.89
C ASP A 98 -36.86 13.03 7.62
N ARG A 99 -36.73 11.98 8.45
CA ARG A 99 -35.48 11.68 9.13
C ARG A 99 -34.39 11.23 8.14
N GLY A 100 -33.42 12.11 7.94
CA GLY A 100 -32.27 11.90 7.05
C GLY A 100 -31.07 11.36 7.82
N ARG A 101 -30.47 10.28 7.30
CA ARG A 101 -29.29 9.65 7.87
C ARG A 101 -28.18 9.49 6.84
N PHE A 102 -26.97 9.27 7.35
CA PHE A 102 -25.90 8.68 6.55
C PHE A 102 -25.29 7.45 7.23
N SER A 103 -24.60 6.63 6.44
CA SER A 103 -23.75 5.56 6.93
C SER A 103 -22.49 5.49 6.09
N ILE A 104 -21.37 5.16 6.71
CA ILE A 104 -20.08 4.99 6.03
C ILE A 104 -19.72 3.52 6.07
N VAL A 105 -19.48 2.94 4.90
CA VAL A 105 -19.14 1.53 4.76
C VAL A 105 -17.83 1.35 4.02
N SER A 106 -17.11 0.28 4.35
CA SER A 106 -15.90 -0.15 3.66
C SER A 106 -15.85 -1.68 3.55
N PRO A 107 -15.01 -2.23 2.65
CA PRO A 107 -14.87 -3.68 2.50
C PRO A 107 -14.48 -4.39 3.79
N ALA A 108 -15.26 -5.38 4.23
CA ALA A 108 -14.86 -6.27 5.31
C ALA A 108 -13.91 -7.36 4.80
N GLN A 109 -13.06 -7.90 5.68
CA GLN A 109 -12.12 -8.96 5.36
C GLN A 109 -12.29 -10.14 6.31
N VAL A 110 -12.21 -11.35 5.78
CA VAL A 110 -12.15 -12.61 6.52
C VAL A 110 -10.93 -13.37 6.02
N ASP A 111 -10.01 -13.73 6.90
CA ASP A 111 -8.74 -14.42 6.56
C ASP A 111 -7.91 -13.73 5.46
N GLY A 112 -7.99 -12.40 5.39
CA GLY A 112 -7.30 -11.56 4.40
C GLY A 112 -7.93 -11.57 3.01
N ILE A 113 -9.17 -12.06 2.87
CA ILE A 113 -9.97 -12.02 1.65
C ILE A 113 -11.17 -11.11 1.88
N TYR A 114 -11.53 -10.29 0.89
CA TYR A 114 -12.70 -9.42 1.00
C TYR A 114 -13.99 -10.23 1.05
N SER A 115 -14.81 -9.96 2.06
CA SER A 115 -16.11 -10.60 2.26
C SER A 115 -17.03 -9.66 3.00
N GLY A 116 -18.10 -9.21 2.34
CA GLY A 116 -19.07 -8.27 2.89
C GLY A 116 -18.54 -6.85 3.12
N TYR A 117 -19.25 -6.07 3.93
CA TYR A 117 -18.87 -4.72 4.31
C TYR A 117 -18.89 -4.57 5.83
N ARG A 118 -18.26 -3.49 6.31
CA ARG A 118 -18.25 -3.06 7.72
C ARG A 118 -18.48 -1.55 7.78
N PHE A 119 -18.88 -1.04 8.93
CA PHE A 119 -19.06 0.39 9.16
C PHE A 119 -17.75 0.99 9.61
N GLY A 120 -17.06 1.71 8.73
CA GLY A 120 -15.68 2.09 8.94
C GLY A 120 -14.99 2.51 7.66
N LEU A 121 -13.71 2.83 7.77
CA LEU A 121 -12.83 3.21 6.67
C LEU A 121 -11.87 2.08 6.31
N GLU A 122 -11.38 2.14 5.08
CA GLU A 122 -10.27 1.32 4.61
C GLU A 122 -9.04 2.19 4.41
N ASN A 123 -7.87 1.71 4.85
CA ASN A 123 -6.61 2.41 4.62
C ASN A 123 -6.14 2.15 3.17
N GLU A 124 -5.85 3.19 2.40
CA GLU A 124 -5.40 3.02 1.01
C GLU A 124 -3.99 2.44 0.90
N SER A 125 -3.17 2.52 1.95
CA SER A 125 -1.92 1.75 2.02
C SER A 125 -2.15 0.25 2.17
N ALA A 126 -3.37 -0.23 2.44
CA ALA A 126 -3.72 -1.65 2.36
C ALA A 126 -3.77 -2.17 0.91
N LYS A 127 -3.73 -1.28 -0.07
CA LYS A 127 -3.78 -1.56 -1.52
C LYS A 127 -2.42 -1.26 -2.17
N LEU A 128 -2.22 -1.83 -3.36
CA LEU A 128 -1.04 -1.60 -4.18
C LEU A 128 -1.18 -0.30 -4.96
N ASN A 129 -0.27 0.65 -4.75
CA ASN A 129 -0.29 1.94 -5.42
C ASN A 129 0.44 1.91 -6.76
N LEU A 130 -0.33 2.07 -7.84
CA LEU A 130 0.17 1.99 -9.21
C LEU A 130 1.19 3.09 -9.53
N ASN A 131 0.94 4.31 -9.06
CA ASN A 131 1.79 5.48 -9.32
C ASN A 131 3.18 5.40 -8.67
N THR A 132 3.42 4.36 -7.86
CA THR A 132 4.68 4.14 -7.15
C THR A 132 5.41 2.87 -7.56
N LEU A 133 4.84 2.10 -8.50
CA LEU A 133 5.45 0.86 -8.98
C LEU A 133 6.77 1.12 -9.70
N LEU A 134 6.86 2.22 -10.44
CA LEU A 134 8.02 2.65 -11.21
C LEU A 134 8.87 3.68 -10.46
N ALA A 135 8.76 3.75 -9.13
CA ALA A 135 9.66 4.58 -8.34
C ALA A 135 11.09 4.03 -8.42
N GLU A 136 12.08 4.91 -8.31
CA GLU A 136 13.51 4.57 -8.41
C GLU A 136 13.88 3.37 -7.52
N GLY A 137 14.43 2.32 -8.12
CA GLY A 137 14.83 1.08 -7.44
C GLY A 137 13.70 0.09 -7.13
N ALA A 138 12.48 0.33 -7.62
CA ALA A 138 11.35 -0.61 -7.58
C ALA A 138 10.96 -1.16 -8.97
N GLU A 139 11.45 -0.55 -10.05
CA GLU A 139 11.11 -0.87 -11.45
C GLU A 139 11.32 -2.35 -11.79
N ASP A 140 12.46 -2.93 -11.40
CA ASP A 140 12.80 -4.34 -11.68
C ASP A 140 11.80 -5.33 -11.08
N GLN A 141 11.04 -4.92 -10.07
CA GLN A 141 10.06 -5.76 -9.39
C GLN A 141 8.62 -5.40 -9.76
N ALA A 142 8.39 -4.29 -10.48
CA ALA A 142 7.06 -3.75 -10.75
C ALA A 142 6.13 -4.79 -11.43
N GLN A 143 6.63 -5.50 -12.44
CA GLN A 143 5.91 -6.56 -13.13
C GLN A 143 5.54 -7.70 -12.16
N MET A 144 6.49 -8.17 -11.34
CA MET A 144 6.24 -9.22 -10.35
C MET A 144 5.15 -8.84 -9.35
N ARG A 145 5.09 -7.57 -8.93
CA ARG A 145 4.05 -7.07 -8.00
C ARG A 145 2.67 -7.11 -8.63
N LEU A 146 2.54 -6.71 -9.90
CA LEU A 146 1.28 -6.79 -10.64
C LEU A 146 0.85 -8.23 -10.89
N MET A 147 1.78 -9.12 -11.21
CA MET A 147 1.52 -10.55 -11.45
C MET A 147 0.99 -11.28 -10.21
N ALA A 148 1.10 -10.72 -9.01
CA ALA A 148 0.48 -11.25 -7.81
C ALA A 148 -1.05 -11.05 -7.78
N LEU A 149 -1.59 -10.16 -8.61
CA LEU A 149 -3.03 -9.93 -8.71
C LEU A 149 -3.72 -11.08 -9.47
N PRO A 150 -4.91 -11.50 -9.03
CA PRO A 150 -5.62 -12.60 -9.69
C PRO A 150 -6.02 -12.19 -11.11
N GLY A 151 -5.90 -13.11 -12.07
CA GLY A 151 -6.22 -12.85 -13.49
C GLY A 151 -5.25 -11.92 -14.22
N MET A 152 -4.14 -11.49 -13.60
CA MET A 152 -3.12 -10.68 -14.27
C MET A 152 -2.29 -11.56 -15.23
N THR A 153 -2.07 -11.06 -16.46
CA THR A 153 -1.15 -11.67 -17.43
C THR A 153 0.07 -10.80 -17.63
N VAL A 154 1.14 -11.37 -18.19
CA VAL A 154 2.39 -10.65 -18.45
C VAL A 154 2.15 -9.51 -19.45
N GLU A 155 1.30 -9.74 -20.45
CA GLU A 155 0.92 -8.73 -21.45
C GLU A 155 0.18 -7.55 -20.82
N ILE A 156 -0.75 -7.82 -19.91
CA ILE A 156 -1.50 -6.75 -19.23
C ILE A 156 -0.58 -6.01 -18.25
N ALA A 157 0.25 -6.73 -17.50
CA ALA A 157 1.21 -6.12 -16.59
C ALA A 157 2.18 -5.19 -17.33
N ASP A 158 2.79 -5.64 -18.43
CA ASP A 158 3.67 -4.82 -19.26
C ASP A 158 2.92 -3.61 -19.85
N ALA A 159 1.70 -3.78 -20.35
CA ALA A 159 0.90 -2.68 -20.87
C ALA A 159 0.52 -1.64 -19.81
N ILE A 160 0.26 -2.06 -18.56
CA ILE A 160 0.02 -1.15 -17.43
C ILE A 160 1.29 -0.38 -17.09
N LEU A 161 2.46 -1.03 -17.12
CA LEU A 161 3.73 -0.36 -16.84
C LEU A 161 4.11 0.64 -17.94
N ASP A 162 3.92 0.29 -19.23
CA ASP A 162 4.15 1.21 -20.36
C ASP A 162 3.18 2.40 -20.30
N TRP A 163 1.95 2.20 -19.79
CA TRP A 163 1.01 3.31 -19.60
C TRP A 163 1.49 4.31 -18.53
N LEU A 164 2.29 3.86 -17.56
CA LEU A 164 2.70 4.63 -16.38
C LEU A 164 4.08 5.25 -16.50
N ASP A 165 5.02 4.64 -17.24
CA ASP A 165 6.36 5.18 -17.39
C ASP A 165 6.38 6.44 -18.27
N ALA A 166 7.48 7.17 -18.20
CA ALA A 166 7.62 8.42 -18.95
C ALA A 166 8.29 8.23 -20.32
N ASP A 167 8.72 7.00 -20.62
CA ASP A 167 9.40 6.73 -21.88
C ASP A 167 8.37 6.43 -22.98
N VAL A 168 8.85 5.92 -24.11
CA VAL A 168 8.01 5.66 -25.31
C VAL A 168 8.40 4.33 -25.95
N SER A 169 9.21 3.54 -25.25
CA SER A 169 9.80 2.30 -25.73
C SER A 169 9.01 1.14 -25.16
N PRO A 170 8.24 0.41 -25.98
CA PRO A 170 7.38 -0.63 -25.44
C PRO A 170 8.20 -1.74 -24.79
N ARG A 171 7.73 -2.24 -23.64
CA ARG A 171 8.25 -3.49 -23.05
C ARG A 171 7.97 -4.68 -23.98
N THR A 172 8.57 -5.82 -23.66
CA THR A 172 8.51 -7.03 -24.51
C THR A 172 7.08 -7.41 -24.92
N ASN A 173 6.12 -7.33 -23.99
CA ASN A 173 4.71 -7.59 -24.26
C ASN A 173 3.82 -6.36 -24.03
N GLY A 174 4.45 -5.18 -23.96
CA GLY A 174 3.79 -3.94 -23.62
C GLY A 174 3.08 -3.27 -24.78
N ALA A 175 2.61 -2.05 -24.54
CA ALA A 175 1.84 -1.28 -25.50
C ALA A 175 2.07 0.21 -25.30
N GLU A 176 2.48 0.87 -26.38
CA GLU A 176 2.81 2.30 -26.44
C GLU A 176 1.97 3.02 -27.50
N ALA A 177 2.34 4.26 -27.83
CA ALA A 177 1.64 5.11 -28.80
C ALA A 177 1.22 4.39 -30.11
N GLU A 178 2.09 3.56 -30.69
CA GLU A 178 1.77 2.82 -31.91
C GLU A 178 0.60 1.84 -31.75
N ALA A 179 0.47 1.21 -30.58
CA ALA A 179 -0.62 0.28 -30.29
C ALA A 179 -1.95 1.03 -30.10
N TYR A 180 -1.93 2.16 -29.40
CA TYR A 180 -3.15 2.94 -29.09
C TYR A 180 -3.63 3.81 -30.27
N ALA A 181 -2.73 4.19 -31.18
CA ALA A 181 -3.09 4.84 -32.44
C ALA A 181 -3.94 3.94 -33.37
N GLN A 182 -3.93 2.63 -33.16
CA GLN A 182 -4.76 1.67 -33.91
C GLN A 182 -6.12 1.42 -33.25
N ALA A 183 -6.35 1.93 -32.04
CA ALA A 183 -7.64 1.82 -31.36
C ALA A 183 -8.72 2.67 -32.08
N THR A 184 -9.99 2.38 -31.79
CA THR A 184 -11.13 3.13 -32.35
C THR A 184 -12.01 3.67 -31.21
N PRO A 185 -12.04 4.99 -30.95
CA PRO A 185 -11.21 6.03 -31.58
C PRO A 185 -9.72 5.90 -31.21
N PRO A 186 -8.79 6.45 -32.01
CA PRO A 186 -7.37 6.44 -31.66
C PRO A 186 -7.10 7.41 -30.50
N TYR A 187 -6.17 7.04 -29.63
CA TYR A 187 -5.73 7.85 -28.49
C TYR A 187 -4.25 7.62 -28.21
N GLU A 188 -3.69 8.47 -27.35
CA GLU A 188 -2.30 8.36 -26.89
C GLU A 188 -2.25 7.80 -25.46
N PRO A 189 -1.18 7.06 -25.12
CA PRO A 189 -0.95 6.64 -23.75
C PRO A 189 -0.65 7.83 -22.84
N ARG A 190 -0.84 7.62 -21.54
CA ARG A 190 -0.69 8.69 -20.53
C ARG A 190 0.76 9.10 -20.30
N ASN A 191 1.66 8.13 -20.35
CA ASN A 191 3.08 8.20 -20.06
C ASN A 191 3.37 8.96 -18.76
N GLY A 192 2.66 8.54 -17.71
CA GLY A 192 2.79 9.13 -16.39
C GLY A 192 1.72 8.69 -15.39
N PRO A 193 1.72 9.30 -14.18
CA PRO A 193 0.81 8.91 -13.11
C PRO A 193 -0.67 9.06 -13.50
N ILE A 194 -1.45 8.03 -13.18
CA ILE A 194 -2.89 8.01 -13.40
C ILE A 194 -3.64 8.69 -12.26
N ALA A 195 -4.75 9.36 -12.59
CA ALA A 195 -5.56 10.08 -11.62
C ALA A 195 -6.63 9.17 -10.98
N ASN A 196 -7.20 8.27 -11.78
CA ASN A 196 -8.27 7.37 -11.39
C ASN A 196 -8.02 5.96 -11.94
N LEU A 197 -8.60 4.94 -11.32
CA LEU A 197 -8.44 3.55 -11.76
C LEU A 197 -9.21 3.24 -13.05
N ASP A 198 -10.24 4.01 -13.41
CA ASP A 198 -11.01 3.77 -14.64
C ASP A 198 -10.16 4.02 -15.89
N GLU A 199 -9.10 4.83 -15.78
CA GLU A 199 -8.11 5.04 -16.82
C GLU A 199 -7.46 3.71 -17.27
N LEU A 200 -7.41 2.70 -16.40
CA LEU A 200 -6.92 1.37 -16.76
C LEU A 200 -7.78 0.71 -17.84
N LEU A 201 -9.05 1.09 -18.02
CA LEU A 201 -9.89 0.56 -19.11
C LEU A 201 -9.42 0.99 -20.51
N LEU A 202 -8.53 1.99 -20.58
CA LEU A 202 -7.87 2.39 -21.83
C LEU A 202 -6.59 1.57 -22.09
N VAL A 203 -6.10 0.85 -21.09
CA VAL A 203 -4.90 0.01 -21.22
C VAL A 203 -5.27 -1.28 -21.94
N ARG A 204 -4.39 -1.69 -22.87
CA ARG A 204 -4.60 -2.89 -23.67
C ARG A 204 -4.78 -4.12 -22.78
N GLY A 205 -5.87 -4.86 -23.02
CA GLY A 205 -6.15 -6.14 -22.34
C GLY A 205 -6.87 -6.01 -21.00
N VAL A 206 -7.01 -4.79 -20.44
CA VAL A 206 -7.82 -4.57 -19.24
C VAL A 206 -9.30 -4.54 -19.64
N THR A 207 -10.12 -5.29 -18.91
CA THR A 207 -11.57 -5.35 -19.12
C THR A 207 -12.32 -4.86 -17.87
N PRO A 208 -13.57 -4.38 -18.01
CA PRO A 208 -14.42 -4.05 -16.87
C PRO A 208 -14.58 -5.21 -15.88
N GLU A 209 -14.62 -6.45 -16.39
CA GLU A 209 -14.68 -7.67 -15.59
C GLU A 209 -13.44 -7.87 -14.72
N LEU A 210 -12.24 -7.59 -15.24
CA LEU A 210 -11.01 -7.66 -14.44
C LEU A 210 -10.91 -6.51 -13.44
N LEU A 211 -11.30 -5.30 -13.85
CA LEU A 211 -11.15 -4.11 -13.02
C LEU A 211 -12.18 -4.05 -11.87
N TYR A 212 -13.45 -4.30 -12.14
CA TYR A 212 -14.53 -4.17 -11.14
C TYR A 212 -15.04 -5.53 -10.62
N GLY A 213 -14.70 -6.62 -11.29
CA GLY A 213 -15.13 -7.95 -10.86
C GLY A 213 -16.61 -8.22 -11.11
N ILE A 214 -17.20 -8.99 -10.19
CA ILE A 214 -18.59 -9.43 -10.24
C ILE A 214 -19.54 -8.40 -9.63
N ASP A 215 -19.10 -7.63 -8.62
CA ASP A 215 -19.87 -6.55 -7.98
C ASP A 215 -20.06 -5.36 -8.94
N GLN A 216 -21.00 -5.50 -9.88
CA GLN A 216 -21.25 -4.49 -10.92
C GLN A 216 -21.85 -3.21 -10.34
N ASN A 217 -22.69 -3.35 -9.31
CA ASN A 217 -23.37 -2.21 -8.71
C ASN A 217 -22.53 -1.53 -7.60
N ARG A 218 -21.35 -2.09 -7.29
CA ARG A 218 -20.35 -1.60 -6.33
C ARG A 218 -20.92 -1.41 -4.93
N ASN A 219 -21.80 -2.31 -4.46
CA ASN A 219 -22.34 -2.29 -3.09
C ASN A 219 -21.53 -3.17 -2.13
N LEU A 220 -20.34 -3.63 -2.51
CA LEU A 220 -19.49 -4.48 -1.67
C LEU A 220 -20.14 -5.82 -1.31
N LEU A 221 -21.24 -6.18 -1.97
CA LEU A 221 -21.94 -7.45 -1.82
C LEU A 221 -21.97 -8.13 -3.19
N ILE A 222 -22.21 -9.43 -3.18
CA ILE A 222 -22.43 -10.19 -4.41
C ILE A 222 -23.87 -10.67 -4.36
N ASP A 223 -24.70 -10.05 -5.19
CA ASP A 223 -26.12 -10.34 -5.23
C ASP A 223 -26.41 -11.54 -6.15
N ALA A 224 -27.58 -12.18 -5.99
CA ALA A 224 -27.96 -13.32 -6.83
C ALA A 224 -28.02 -12.99 -8.34
N ALA A 225 -28.25 -11.71 -8.68
CA ALA A 225 -28.24 -11.21 -10.05
C ALA A 225 -26.81 -11.07 -10.62
N GLU A 226 -25.80 -10.99 -9.76
CA GLU A 226 -24.39 -10.80 -10.06
C GLU A 226 -23.66 -12.15 -10.05
N SER A 227 -24.10 -13.04 -10.94
CA SER A 227 -23.35 -14.28 -11.19
C SER A 227 -22.11 -13.99 -12.03
N PRO A 228 -21.00 -14.76 -11.89
CA PRO A 228 -19.85 -14.65 -12.78
C PRO A 228 -20.28 -14.75 -14.25
N ARG A 229 -19.78 -13.86 -15.11
CA ARG A 229 -20.07 -13.86 -16.56
C ARG A 229 -18.78 -13.66 -17.36
N GLY A 230 -18.80 -14.09 -18.62
CA GLY A 230 -17.73 -13.79 -19.57
C GLY A 230 -16.36 -14.28 -19.09
N LEU A 231 -15.36 -13.40 -19.19
CA LEU A 231 -13.96 -13.70 -18.86
C LEU A 231 -13.75 -14.21 -17.43
N LEU A 232 -14.56 -13.76 -16.46
CA LEU A 232 -14.52 -14.22 -15.06
C LEU A 232 -14.94 -15.69 -14.87
N LEU A 233 -15.60 -16.31 -15.86
CA LEU A 233 -15.90 -17.74 -15.85
C LEU A 233 -14.73 -18.57 -16.40
N GLU A 234 -13.95 -17.98 -17.31
CA GLU A 234 -12.79 -18.61 -17.93
C GLU A 234 -11.54 -18.48 -17.05
N ILE A 235 -11.40 -17.34 -16.38
CA ILE A 235 -10.42 -17.10 -15.32
C ILE A 235 -10.96 -17.74 -14.04
N ASP A 236 -10.13 -18.52 -13.37
CA ASP A 236 -10.52 -19.22 -12.14
C ASP A 236 -10.86 -18.24 -11.00
N ASN A 237 -12.13 -17.82 -10.92
CA ASN A 237 -12.69 -17.04 -9.81
C ASN A 237 -13.36 -17.94 -8.76
N ALA A 238 -12.99 -19.23 -8.68
CA ALA A 238 -13.61 -20.15 -7.73
C ALA A 238 -13.28 -19.82 -6.26
N ASP A 239 -12.17 -19.13 -6.03
CA ASP A 239 -11.74 -18.65 -4.70
C ASP A 239 -12.34 -17.29 -4.31
N GLY A 240 -13.09 -16.65 -5.22
CA GLY A 240 -13.75 -15.37 -5.02
C GLY A 240 -12.81 -14.16 -4.98
N LEU A 241 -11.53 -14.31 -5.32
CA LEU A 241 -10.57 -13.20 -5.30
C LEU A 241 -10.89 -12.12 -6.35
N LEU A 242 -11.52 -12.47 -7.47
CA LEU A 242 -11.95 -11.51 -8.48
C LEU A 242 -13.37 -10.99 -8.29
N ASN A 243 -14.05 -11.33 -7.18
CA ASN A 243 -15.42 -10.88 -6.93
C ASN A 243 -15.57 -9.35 -6.97
N ARG A 244 -14.52 -8.61 -6.59
CA ARG A 244 -14.48 -7.14 -6.61
C ARG A 244 -13.46 -6.55 -7.60
N GLY A 245 -12.86 -7.42 -8.41
CA GLY A 245 -11.84 -7.09 -9.39
C GLY A 245 -10.60 -6.42 -8.79
N TRP A 246 -9.75 -5.88 -9.66
CA TRP A 246 -8.52 -5.21 -9.27
C TRP A 246 -8.75 -3.90 -8.51
N SER A 247 -9.91 -3.26 -8.65
CA SER A 247 -10.24 -2.02 -7.92
C SER A 247 -10.24 -2.20 -6.39
N ALA A 248 -10.41 -3.43 -5.91
CA ALA A 248 -10.29 -3.75 -4.49
C ALA A 248 -8.82 -3.83 -4.01
N TYR A 249 -7.88 -4.10 -4.91
CA TYR A 249 -6.47 -4.33 -4.59
C TYR A 249 -5.55 -3.18 -5.01
N LEU A 250 -5.99 -2.33 -5.93
CA LEU A 250 -5.22 -1.23 -6.49
C LEU A 250 -5.68 0.12 -5.94
N THR A 251 -4.73 1.06 -5.88
CA THR A 251 -5.02 2.46 -5.56
C THR A 251 -4.15 3.39 -6.39
N THR A 252 -4.58 4.64 -6.53
CA THR A 252 -3.75 5.72 -7.07
C THR A 252 -3.13 6.59 -5.96
N THR A 253 -3.54 6.37 -4.71
CA THR A 253 -3.19 7.23 -3.57
C THR A 253 -2.95 6.44 -2.28
N SER A 254 -1.77 5.82 -2.15
CA SER A 254 -1.26 5.41 -0.85
C SER A 254 -0.17 6.37 -0.37
N VAL A 255 -0.32 6.88 0.85
CA VAL A 255 0.65 7.81 1.43
C VAL A 255 0.69 7.70 2.93
N GLU A 256 1.87 7.93 3.48
CA GLU A 256 2.15 8.01 4.90
C GLU A 256 2.87 9.32 5.20
N ALA A 257 2.35 10.08 6.17
CA ALA A 257 2.97 11.26 6.73
C ALA A 257 4.04 10.82 7.73
N MET A 258 5.25 11.32 7.54
CA MET A 258 6.38 10.98 8.39
C MET A 258 6.56 11.99 9.54
N GLN A 259 5.53 12.77 9.86
CA GLN A 259 5.52 13.69 11.01
C GLN A 259 5.20 12.94 12.32
N GLN A 260 5.69 13.48 13.44
CA GLN A 260 5.56 12.85 14.75
C GLN A 260 4.09 12.79 15.20
N ALA A 261 3.64 11.61 15.64
CA ALA A 261 2.32 11.41 16.23
C ALA A 261 2.03 12.36 17.43
N SER A 262 3.07 12.85 18.11
CA SER A 262 2.94 13.78 19.23
C SER A 262 2.62 15.23 18.84
N ALA A 263 2.80 15.63 17.58
CA ALA A 263 2.37 16.95 17.10
C ALA A 263 0.86 17.00 16.84
N ALA A 264 0.22 15.85 16.62
CA ALA A 264 -1.24 15.75 16.55
C ALA A 264 -1.85 15.92 17.96
N ALA A 265 -1.26 15.30 18.99
CA ALA A 265 -1.76 15.27 20.38
C ALA A 265 -1.96 16.66 21.03
N SER A 266 -1.28 17.70 20.55
CA SER A 266 -1.53 19.07 20.98
C SER A 266 -2.12 19.85 19.82
N GLY A 267 -3.36 20.30 19.92
CA GLY A 267 -4.01 21.27 19.01
C GLY A 267 -3.31 22.64 18.93
N ALA A 268 -2.02 22.69 19.20
CA ALA A 268 -1.15 23.82 18.95
C ALA A 268 -0.93 23.93 17.43
N SER A 269 -1.47 25.02 16.88
CA SER A 269 -1.00 25.70 15.67
C SER A 269 0.40 25.24 15.23
N THR A 270 0.50 24.82 13.97
CA THR A 270 1.68 24.43 13.19
C THR A 270 2.85 25.42 13.24
N SER A 271 3.47 25.60 14.41
CA SER A 271 4.57 26.55 14.60
C SER A 271 5.54 26.19 15.74
N ALA A 272 5.68 24.91 16.09
CA ALA A 272 6.82 24.44 16.89
C ALA A 272 7.15 22.98 16.52
N GLY A 273 8.14 22.83 15.63
CA GLY A 273 8.58 21.55 15.11
C GLY A 273 9.29 20.71 16.16
N ALA A 274 8.66 19.63 16.60
CA ALA A 274 9.41 18.43 16.95
C ALA A 274 9.76 17.73 15.61
N THR A 275 10.79 18.23 14.93
CA THR A 275 11.34 17.58 13.75
C THR A 275 11.91 16.24 14.19
N LYS A 276 11.43 15.14 13.59
CA LYS A 276 12.05 13.82 13.74
C LYS A 276 13.56 13.94 13.52
N LEU A 277 14.33 13.14 14.26
CA LEU A 277 15.77 13.22 14.29
C LEU A 277 16.37 12.72 12.98
N ASP A 278 17.05 13.61 12.24
CA ASP A 278 17.80 13.21 11.05
C ASP A 278 19.05 12.43 11.44
N LEU A 279 19.02 11.10 11.26
CA LEU A 279 20.15 10.20 11.53
C LEU A 279 21.37 10.47 10.63
N ASN A 280 21.16 11.19 9.53
CA ASN A 280 22.20 11.53 8.56
C ASN A 280 22.62 13.01 8.62
N GLY A 281 22.23 13.72 9.69
CA GLY A 281 22.56 15.12 9.89
C GLY A 281 24.06 15.39 9.94
N GLN A 282 24.48 16.54 9.38
CA GLN A 282 25.90 16.91 9.26
C GLN A 282 26.58 17.22 10.61
N ASN A 283 25.82 17.69 11.61
CA ASN A 283 26.37 18.02 12.92
C ASN A 283 26.24 16.84 13.89
N LEU A 284 27.32 16.06 14.00
CA LEU A 284 27.39 14.86 14.85
C LEU A 284 27.24 15.17 16.35
N GLN A 285 27.61 16.36 16.80
CA GLN A 285 27.47 16.74 18.21
C GLN A 285 26.00 16.98 18.59
N THR A 286 25.26 17.68 17.72
CA THR A 286 23.81 17.87 17.89
C THR A 286 23.06 16.55 17.76
N LEU A 287 23.46 15.70 16.82
CA LEU A 287 22.93 14.34 16.65
C LEU A 287 23.13 13.51 17.92
N TYR A 288 24.35 13.49 18.46
CA TYR A 288 24.69 12.80 19.70
C TYR A 288 23.83 13.23 20.89
N ASN A 289 23.71 14.54 21.14
CA ASN A 289 22.93 15.06 22.26
C ASN A 289 21.45 14.67 22.15
N SER A 290 20.91 14.69 20.92
CA SER A 290 19.51 14.31 20.66
C SER A 290 19.31 12.80 20.83
N LEU A 291 20.22 11.97 20.32
CA LEU A 291 20.18 10.52 20.49
C LEU A 291 20.32 10.10 21.95
N LYS A 292 21.22 10.74 22.70
CA LYS A 292 21.47 10.44 24.10
C LYS A 292 20.20 10.57 24.95
N ALA A 293 19.36 11.56 24.66
CA ALA A 293 18.08 11.75 25.34
C ALA A 293 17.07 10.64 25.03
N THR A 294 17.12 10.05 23.83
CA THR A 294 16.14 9.06 23.36
C THR A 294 16.56 7.61 23.65
N ILE A 295 17.78 7.23 23.25
CA ILE A 295 18.25 5.84 23.23
C ILE A 295 19.36 5.56 24.27
N GLY A 296 19.84 6.59 24.99
CA GLY A 296 20.91 6.48 25.98
C GLY A 296 22.31 6.73 25.42
N ASP A 297 23.29 6.84 26.32
CA ASP A 297 24.67 7.29 26.03
C ASP A 297 25.42 6.32 25.11
N ASP A 298 25.46 5.03 25.48
CA ASP A 298 26.24 4.00 24.78
C ASP A 298 25.77 3.82 23.33
N LYS A 299 24.45 3.80 23.12
CA LYS A 299 23.84 3.62 21.79
C LYS A 299 24.03 4.85 20.91
N ALA A 300 23.94 6.04 21.50
CA ALA A 300 24.25 7.30 20.82
C ALA A 300 25.72 7.36 20.38
N LYS A 301 26.66 6.93 21.24
CA LYS A 301 28.08 6.84 20.90
C LYS A 301 28.33 5.90 19.73
N PHE A 302 27.74 4.70 19.77
CA PHE A 302 27.89 3.73 18.68
C PHE A 302 27.40 4.27 17.34
N LEU A 303 26.22 4.92 17.31
CA LEU A 303 25.66 5.47 16.06
C LEU A 303 26.58 6.54 15.46
N VAL A 304 27.15 7.43 16.27
CA VAL A 304 28.10 8.45 15.80
C VAL A 304 29.36 7.80 15.23
N VAL A 305 29.91 6.78 15.90
CA VAL A 305 31.09 6.05 15.42
C VAL A 305 30.79 5.26 14.14
N TYR A 306 29.64 4.61 14.07
CA TYR A 306 29.15 3.99 12.84
C TYR A 306 29.08 5.00 11.70
N ARG A 307 28.65 6.24 11.99
CA ARG A 307 28.64 7.29 10.98
C ARG A 307 30.01 7.72 10.50
N GLN A 308 30.99 7.74 11.39
CA GLN A 308 32.35 8.20 11.11
C GLN A 308 33.19 7.18 10.34
N TYR A 309 33.03 5.89 10.62
CA TYR A 309 33.91 4.84 10.10
C TYR A 309 33.20 3.75 9.29
N GLY A 310 31.87 3.62 9.42
CA GLY A 310 31.08 2.59 8.74
C GLY A 310 31.24 1.18 9.31
N PRO A 311 30.53 0.20 8.72
CA PRO A 311 30.64 -1.21 9.12
C PRO A 311 32.05 -1.74 8.84
N PHE A 312 32.64 -2.39 9.83
CA PHE A 312 33.89 -3.12 9.68
C PHE A 312 33.64 -4.41 8.89
N GLN A 313 34.29 -4.52 7.74
CA GLN A 313 34.33 -5.76 6.98
C GLN A 313 35.61 -6.50 7.35
N ASP A 314 35.48 -7.61 8.08
CA ASP A 314 36.61 -8.50 8.29
C ASP A 314 37.17 -8.91 6.91
N GLN A 315 38.40 -8.53 6.59
CA GLN A 315 39.11 -9.04 5.39
C GLN A 315 39.40 -10.56 5.48
N GLN A 316 38.81 -11.26 6.44
CA GLN A 316 38.87 -12.70 6.61
C GLN A 316 37.55 -13.38 6.24
N SER A 317 36.96 -12.98 5.12
CA SER A 317 36.05 -13.82 4.34
C SER A 317 36.34 -13.67 2.84
N GLY A 318 37.58 -13.96 2.45
CA GLY A 318 37.93 -14.22 1.06
C GLY A 318 37.44 -15.61 0.64
N ALA A 319 36.49 -15.65 -0.30
CA ALA A 319 36.18 -16.77 -1.18
C ALA A 319 35.71 -18.10 -0.55
N ALA A 320 34.42 -18.20 -0.24
CA ALA A 320 33.68 -19.40 -0.64
C ALA A 320 33.31 -19.20 -2.13
N GLY A 321 34.24 -19.55 -3.00
CA GLY A 321 34.04 -19.49 -4.44
C GLY A 321 32.83 -20.33 -4.84
N ALA A 322 31.90 -19.70 -5.57
CA ALA A 322 30.97 -20.39 -6.42
C ALA A 322 31.76 -21.33 -7.35
N THR A 323 31.76 -22.61 -7.02
CA THR A 323 32.15 -23.65 -7.96
C THR A 323 30.92 -23.95 -8.81
N GLY A 324 30.93 -23.46 -10.04
CA GLY A 324 30.07 -24.00 -11.08
C GLY A 324 30.37 -25.51 -11.25
N PRO A 325 29.35 -26.35 -11.51
CA PRO A 325 29.54 -27.79 -11.56
C PRO A 325 30.26 -28.17 -12.85
N ALA A 326 31.55 -28.48 -12.76
CA ALA A 326 32.28 -29.18 -13.81
C ALA A 326 32.39 -30.67 -13.45
N GLY A 327 31.75 -31.47 -14.30
CA GLY A 327 31.77 -32.94 -14.41
C GLY A 327 32.73 -33.71 -13.51
N GLY A 328 32.17 -34.31 -12.45
CA GLY A 328 32.75 -35.44 -11.75
C GLY A 328 32.56 -36.72 -12.55
N ALA A 329 33.63 -37.21 -13.15
CA ALA A 329 33.71 -38.54 -13.74
C ALA A 329 33.55 -39.62 -12.64
N SER A 330 32.70 -40.61 -12.93
CA SER A 330 32.40 -41.73 -12.06
C SER A 330 33.58 -42.71 -11.93
N ALA A 331 33.95 -43.04 -10.70
CA ALA A 331 34.68 -44.26 -10.39
C ALA A 331 33.67 -45.43 -10.33
N GLY A 332 33.64 -46.23 -11.40
CA GLY A 332 32.95 -47.52 -11.44
C GLY A 332 33.95 -48.66 -11.25
N ALA A 333 33.75 -49.48 -10.22
CA ALA A 333 34.42 -50.75 -10.06
C ALA A 333 33.46 -51.90 -10.43
N GLY A 334 33.90 -52.77 -11.35
CA GLY A 334 33.45 -54.16 -11.49
C GLY A 334 32.51 -54.47 -12.66
N GLY A 335 33.00 -55.24 -13.65
CA GLY A 335 32.12 -55.97 -14.57
C GLY A 335 32.65 -56.23 -15.99
N ASN A 336 33.53 -57.21 -16.12
CA ASN A 336 33.72 -58.19 -17.22
C ASN A 336 33.20 -57.88 -18.66
N ALA A 337 34.11 -57.91 -19.66
CA ALA A 337 34.10 -58.82 -20.84
C ALA A 337 34.73 -58.20 -22.12
N GLY A 338 35.75 -58.88 -22.66
CA GLY A 338 35.82 -59.23 -24.10
C GLY A 338 36.55 -58.31 -25.10
N GLY A 339 37.78 -58.69 -25.48
CA GLY A 339 38.43 -58.56 -26.81
C GLY A 339 38.73 -57.13 -27.31
N GLY A 340 39.87 -56.78 -27.89
CA GLY A 340 41.02 -57.45 -28.48
C GLY A 340 41.67 -56.41 -29.42
N GLY A 341 43.00 -56.41 -29.60
CA GLY A 341 43.66 -55.63 -30.68
C GLY A 341 44.88 -54.78 -30.30
N GLN A 342 46.05 -55.42 -30.39
CA GLN A 342 47.35 -54.96 -30.94
C GLN A 342 47.75 -53.45 -31.02
N GLN A 343 48.83 -53.12 -30.28
CA GLN A 343 50.18 -52.68 -30.73
C GLN A 343 50.43 -51.30 -31.46
N PRO A 344 51.70 -50.79 -31.54
CA PRO A 344 52.09 -49.50 -30.93
C PRO A 344 52.92 -48.57 -31.86
N SER A 345 53.39 -47.41 -31.36
CA SER A 345 54.55 -46.65 -31.93
C SER A 345 54.97 -45.54 -30.96
N GLN A 346 56.17 -45.57 -30.36
CA GLN A 346 57.40 -44.83 -30.77
C GLN A 346 57.16 -43.34 -31.07
N GLY A 347 57.92 -42.37 -30.54
CA GLY A 347 59.14 -42.37 -29.75
C GLY A 347 59.75 -40.95 -29.73
N ASN A 348 60.96 -40.85 -29.18
CA ASN A 348 61.93 -39.73 -29.28
C ASN A 348 61.66 -38.52 -28.35
N GLY A 349 62.55 -38.04 -27.49
CA GLY A 349 64.01 -38.14 -27.40
C GLY A 349 64.61 -36.75 -27.57
N GLY A 350 65.32 -36.21 -26.56
CA GLY A 350 66.07 -34.95 -26.71
C GLY A 350 66.44 -34.25 -25.41
N SER A 351 67.72 -34.27 -25.09
CA SER A 351 68.39 -33.85 -23.85
C SER A 351 69.12 -32.50 -24.00
N SER A 352 69.40 -31.80 -22.88
CA SER A 352 70.62 -31.00 -22.54
C SER A 352 70.24 -29.82 -21.61
N SER A 353 70.61 -29.71 -20.32
CA SER A 353 71.92 -29.61 -19.62
C SER A 353 72.52 -28.18 -19.53
N GLY A 354 72.82 -27.73 -18.30
CA GLY A 354 73.78 -26.66 -17.93
C GLY A 354 73.15 -25.41 -17.29
N GLN A 355 73.19 -25.17 -15.97
CA GLN A 355 74.31 -24.66 -15.13
C GLN A 355 74.60 -23.16 -15.43
N GLY A 356 74.74 -22.16 -14.54
CA GLY A 356 74.87 -21.97 -13.08
C GLY A 356 75.76 -20.72 -12.84
N GLY A 357 75.44 -19.84 -11.88
CA GLY A 357 76.22 -18.64 -11.43
C GLY A 357 75.86 -17.32 -12.14
N ASP A 358 75.97 -16.11 -11.59
CA ASP A 358 76.52 -15.59 -10.32
C ASP A 358 76.01 -14.13 -10.10
N SER A 359 76.19 -13.60 -8.89
CA SER A 359 75.81 -12.26 -8.38
C SER A 359 76.59 -11.06 -8.97
N ASN A 360 75.97 -9.85 -9.08
CA ASN A 360 76.40 -8.60 -8.40
C ASN A 360 75.43 -7.41 -8.65
N GLY A 361 75.42 -6.43 -7.73
CA GLY A 361 74.38 -5.39 -7.59
C GLY A 361 74.52 -4.07 -8.38
N GLY A 362 73.49 -3.24 -8.22
CA GLY A 362 73.39 -1.86 -8.72
C GLY A 362 72.40 -1.04 -7.89
N VAL A 363 72.77 0.21 -7.62
CA VAL A 363 72.17 1.17 -6.68
C VAL A 363 71.02 1.99 -7.33
N GLN A 364 70.02 2.30 -6.49
CA GLN A 364 68.81 3.17 -6.52
C GLN A 364 68.66 4.33 -7.54
N PRO A 365 67.42 4.81 -7.83
CA PRO A 365 66.83 5.86 -6.96
C PRO A 365 65.29 5.85 -6.75
N GLY A 366 64.91 6.13 -5.48
CA GLY A 366 63.82 7.00 -5.02
C GLY A 366 62.40 6.89 -5.62
N GLY A 367 61.54 6.08 -4.99
CA GLY A 367 60.08 6.29 -4.96
C GLY A 367 59.65 6.78 -3.57
N PRO A 368 58.54 7.53 -3.43
CA PRO A 368 58.18 8.17 -2.17
C PRO A 368 57.89 7.13 -1.08
N ILE A 369 58.49 7.33 0.07
CA ILE A 369 58.25 6.58 1.31
C ILE A 369 56.82 6.91 1.77
N ALA A 370 55.88 6.01 1.50
CA ALA A 370 54.60 5.99 2.19
C ALA A 370 54.83 5.43 3.60
N GLY A 371 54.52 6.23 4.62
CA GLY A 371 54.74 5.92 6.02
C GLY A 371 54.09 4.59 6.42
N GLY A 372 54.91 3.61 6.76
CA GLY A 372 54.46 2.42 7.46
C GLY A 372 54.19 2.77 8.92
N GLN A 373 52.92 2.77 9.33
CA GLN A 373 52.53 2.65 10.73
C GLN A 373 51.33 1.70 10.88
N ASN A 374 51.55 0.64 11.65
CA ASN A 374 50.58 -0.16 12.41
C ASN A 374 49.60 -1.09 11.68
N GLN A 375 50.11 -2.15 11.02
CA GLN A 375 49.29 -3.32 10.62
C GLN A 375 49.50 -4.59 11.48
N ASN A 376 50.34 -4.55 12.53
CA ASN A 376 50.71 -5.76 13.32
C ASN A 376 50.23 -5.78 14.78
N GLN A 377 49.35 -4.88 15.21
CA GLN A 377 48.76 -4.94 16.55
C GLN A 377 47.36 -5.55 16.48
N THR A 378 47.08 -6.55 17.32
CA THR A 378 45.75 -7.16 17.44
C THR A 378 44.74 -6.09 17.89
N PRO A 379 43.61 -5.92 17.18
CA PRO A 379 42.58 -4.98 17.59
C PRO A 379 42.07 -5.29 19.00
N VAL A 380 41.77 -4.23 19.77
CA VAL A 380 41.17 -4.34 21.10
C VAL A 380 39.65 -4.25 20.95
N GLU A 381 38.92 -5.24 21.45
CA GLU A 381 37.45 -5.16 21.53
C GLU A 381 37.05 -4.24 22.69
N ILE A 382 36.19 -3.26 22.40
CA ILE A 382 35.65 -2.32 23.38
C ILE A 382 34.13 -2.25 23.27
N ASP A 383 33.47 -2.08 24.41
CA ASP A 383 32.04 -1.80 24.47
C ASP A 383 31.74 -0.35 24.08
N ALA A 384 30.53 -0.10 23.57
CA ALA A 384 30.13 1.23 23.13
C ALA A 384 30.20 2.31 24.23
N ALA A 385 30.08 1.91 25.50
CA ALA A 385 30.23 2.80 26.66
C ALA A 385 31.64 3.42 26.77
N GLY A 386 32.68 2.67 26.39
CA GLY A 386 34.09 3.06 26.47
C GLY A 386 34.58 3.96 25.35
N ILE A 387 33.72 4.28 24.37
CA ILE A 387 34.06 5.14 23.24
C ILE A 387 34.28 6.58 23.70
N THR A 388 35.41 7.16 23.29
CA THR A 388 35.67 8.60 23.36
C THR A 388 35.39 9.22 22.00
N LEU A 389 34.31 10.00 21.89
CA LEU A 389 33.90 10.61 20.61
C LEU A 389 34.84 11.74 20.20
N LYS A 390 35.26 11.72 18.92
CA LYS A 390 36.04 12.79 18.28
C LYS A 390 35.17 13.47 17.23
N PHE A 391 34.58 14.62 17.56
CA PHE A 391 33.65 15.31 16.67
C PHE A 391 34.34 16.04 15.51
N GLU A 392 35.67 16.06 15.48
CA GLU A 392 36.46 16.57 14.36
C GLU A 392 36.30 15.72 13.10
N GLN A 393 35.97 14.43 13.27
CA GLN A 393 35.75 13.53 12.15
C GLN A 393 34.30 13.62 11.65
N GLN A 394 34.13 13.94 10.37
CA GLN A 394 32.83 14.02 9.72
C GLN A 394 32.24 12.63 9.46
N GLY A 395 30.91 12.54 9.44
CA GLY A 395 30.20 11.31 9.11
C GLY A 395 30.29 11.00 7.62
N GLN A 396 30.82 9.83 7.26
CA GLN A 396 31.02 9.40 5.86
C GLN A 396 29.96 8.38 5.41
N THR A 397 29.42 7.56 6.32
CA THR A 397 28.58 6.41 5.97
C THR A 397 27.09 6.63 6.23
N GLN A 398 26.23 6.72 5.20
CA GLN A 398 24.79 6.92 5.43
C GLN A 398 24.09 5.73 6.09
N ILE A 399 23.16 6.03 7.00
CA ILE A 399 22.23 5.06 7.59
C ILE A 399 20.95 5.11 6.77
N ASN A 400 20.66 4.03 6.05
CA ASN A 400 19.44 3.90 5.26
C ASN A 400 18.32 3.29 6.09
N SER A 401 18.66 2.35 6.97
CA SER A 401 17.74 1.73 7.90
C SER A 401 18.32 1.66 9.32
N PRO A 402 17.51 1.88 10.37
CA PRO A 402 17.88 1.53 11.74
C PRO A 402 18.36 0.07 11.89
N LEU A 403 17.90 -0.87 11.06
CA LEU A 403 18.34 -2.27 11.07
C LEU A 403 19.79 -2.46 10.60
N ASP A 404 20.38 -1.46 9.92
CA ASP A 404 21.80 -1.51 9.52
C ASP A 404 22.74 -1.49 10.73
N LEU A 405 22.26 -1.08 11.90
CA LEU A 405 23.04 -1.05 13.13
C LEU A 405 23.06 -2.38 13.87
N VAL A 406 22.19 -3.34 13.52
CA VAL A 406 22.06 -4.61 14.24
C VAL A 406 23.22 -5.56 13.90
N GLY A 407 23.87 -6.11 14.92
CA GLY A 407 24.90 -7.15 14.76
C GLY A 407 26.19 -6.70 14.08
N VAL A 408 26.35 -5.40 13.83
CA VAL A 408 27.52 -4.84 13.13
C VAL A 408 28.65 -4.50 14.09
N LYS A 409 29.90 -4.67 13.62
CA LYS A 409 31.11 -4.15 14.27
C LYS A 409 31.62 -2.91 13.54
N VAL A 410 32.21 -1.96 14.25
CA VAL A 410 32.88 -0.78 13.68
C VAL A 410 34.32 -0.76 14.16
N GLN A 411 35.26 -0.48 13.26
CA GLN A 411 36.68 -0.38 13.61
C GLN A 411 37.11 1.09 13.64
N ILE A 412 37.55 1.54 14.81
CA ILE A 412 38.17 2.86 15.01
C ILE A 412 39.68 2.69 14.81
N PRO A 413 40.31 3.42 13.86
CA PRO A 413 41.76 3.43 13.72
C PRO A 413 42.45 3.91 15.00
N GLY A 414 43.51 3.21 15.41
CA GLY A 414 44.30 3.60 16.57
C GLY A 414 45.02 4.94 16.33
N ALA A 415 45.04 5.80 17.35
CA ALA A 415 45.84 7.02 17.37
C ALA A 415 47.09 6.82 18.24
N ASP A 416 48.18 7.53 17.91
CA ASP A 416 49.40 7.61 18.72
C ASP A 416 49.98 6.24 19.15
N ASN A 417 50.17 5.32 18.19
CA ASN A 417 50.66 3.94 18.42
C ASN A 417 49.75 3.02 19.27
N SER A 418 48.49 3.41 19.49
CA SER A 418 47.48 2.52 20.08
C SER A 418 46.96 1.50 19.06
N PRO A 419 46.56 0.30 19.48
CA PRO A 419 45.94 -0.68 18.60
C PRO A 419 44.58 -0.18 18.07
N PRO A 420 44.14 -0.66 16.89
CA PRO A 420 42.78 -0.42 16.40
C PRO A 420 41.74 -0.90 17.42
N GLN A 421 40.62 -0.22 17.53
CA GLN A 421 39.54 -0.58 18.46
C GLN A 421 38.34 -1.11 17.69
N ASN A 422 37.91 -2.33 17.98
CA ASN A 422 36.70 -2.93 17.42
C ASN A 422 35.55 -2.70 18.40
N VAL A 423 34.56 -1.95 17.97
CA VAL A 423 33.34 -1.65 18.71
C VAL A 423 32.22 -2.55 18.21
N THR A 424 31.62 -3.33 19.09
CA THR A 424 30.44 -4.15 18.75
C THR A 424 29.16 -3.33 18.92
N SER A 425 28.19 -3.54 18.04
CA SER A 425 26.87 -2.92 18.15
C SER A 425 26.21 -3.25 19.49
N PRO A 426 25.63 -2.25 20.18
CA PRO A 426 24.75 -2.47 21.33
C PRO A 426 23.48 -3.25 21.00
N TRP A 427 23.10 -3.34 19.72
CA TRP A 427 21.94 -4.09 19.26
C TRP A 427 22.38 -5.45 18.70
N GLY A 428 22.07 -6.51 19.45
CA GLY A 428 22.24 -7.89 19.03
C GLY A 428 21.14 -8.38 18.10
N GLU A 429 21.32 -9.58 17.54
CA GLU A 429 20.29 -10.30 16.78
C GLU A 429 19.32 -11.04 17.73
N ASP A 430 18.65 -10.29 18.60
CA ASP A 430 17.72 -10.82 19.60
C ASP A 430 16.48 -9.94 19.75
N VAL A 431 15.40 -10.55 20.28
CA VAL A 431 14.08 -9.92 20.42
C VAL A 431 14.11 -8.65 21.27
N ASN A 432 14.93 -8.60 22.31
CA ASN A 432 15.01 -7.42 23.18
C ASN A 432 15.68 -6.27 22.44
N SER A 433 16.78 -6.55 21.73
CA SER A 433 17.46 -5.57 20.88
C SER A 433 16.51 -4.98 19.83
N TYR A 434 15.67 -5.80 19.17
CA TYR A 434 14.67 -5.33 18.21
C TYR A 434 13.61 -4.42 18.84
N ARG A 435 13.13 -4.75 20.05
CA ARG A 435 12.18 -3.91 20.79
C ARG A 435 12.77 -2.57 21.20
N GLU A 436 14.03 -2.55 21.62
CA GLU A 436 14.72 -1.30 21.94
C GLU A 436 14.90 -0.40 20.71
N LEU A 437 15.07 -1.01 19.55
CA LEU A 437 15.24 -0.33 18.27
C LEU A 437 13.93 0.36 17.82
N LEU A 438 12.76 -0.07 18.31
CA LEU A 438 11.50 0.66 18.10
C LEU A 438 11.56 2.11 18.59
N LYS A 439 12.29 2.39 19.68
CA LYS A 439 12.49 3.78 20.17
C LYS A 439 13.23 4.64 19.15
N LEU A 440 14.12 4.02 18.36
CA LEU A 440 14.82 4.70 17.29
C LEU A 440 13.88 4.94 16.10
N TYR A 441 13.01 3.99 15.76
CA TYR A 441 11.98 4.20 14.74
C TYR A 441 10.98 5.31 15.10
N ASP A 442 10.61 5.40 16.39
CA ASP A 442 9.73 6.45 16.91
C ASP A 442 10.37 7.86 16.79
N ALA A 443 11.69 7.95 16.97
CA ALA A 443 12.42 9.21 17.01
C ALA A 443 13.06 9.62 15.68
N ALA A 444 13.45 8.67 14.84
CA ALA A 444 14.23 8.91 13.63
C ALA A 444 13.36 9.43 12.47
N ALA A 445 13.87 10.42 11.76
CA ALA A 445 13.31 10.84 10.49
C ALA A 445 13.62 9.79 9.42
N PRO A 446 12.73 9.61 8.43
CA PRO A 446 13.07 8.83 7.25
C PRO A 446 14.33 9.39 6.56
N PRO A 447 15.09 8.53 5.87
CA PRO A 447 16.17 8.98 5.00
C PRO A 447 15.66 10.06 4.02
N ALA A 448 16.50 11.06 3.75
CA ALA A 448 16.23 12.18 2.82
C ALA A 448 15.19 13.25 3.26
N GLY A 449 14.73 13.26 4.52
CA GLY A 449 13.86 14.33 5.02
C GLY A 449 12.47 14.37 4.34
N ALA A 450 12.09 13.27 3.70
CA ALA A 450 10.79 13.13 3.04
C ALA A 450 9.67 13.28 4.08
N ARG A 451 8.82 14.31 3.91
CA ARG A 451 7.66 14.56 4.79
C ARG A 451 6.54 13.54 4.58
N ARG A 452 6.49 12.93 3.39
CA ARG A 452 5.49 11.95 2.97
C ARG A 452 6.17 10.84 2.19
N VAL A 453 5.79 9.60 2.45
CA VAL A 453 6.25 8.42 1.71
C VAL A 453 5.03 7.75 1.09
N ALA A 454 5.07 7.52 -0.22
CA ALA A 454 3.98 6.87 -0.95
C ALA A 454 4.38 5.44 -1.33
N GLY A 455 3.40 4.57 -1.53
CA GLY A 455 3.63 3.26 -2.17
C GLY A 455 3.95 2.08 -1.26
N ARG A 456 4.14 2.32 0.05
CA ARG A 456 4.32 1.25 1.03
C ARG A 456 3.00 0.58 1.38
N VAL A 457 3.05 -0.73 1.58
CA VAL A 457 1.90 -1.59 1.88
C VAL A 457 1.73 -1.75 3.39
N ASN A 458 0.53 -1.46 3.89
CA ASN A 458 0.18 -1.62 5.29
C ASN A 458 -0.05 -3.10 5.64
N LEU A 459 0.85 -3.68 6.43
CA LEU A 459 0.81 -5.09 6.83
C LEU A 459 -0.42 -5.47 7.67
N ASN A 460 -0.92 -4.51 8.46
CA ASN A 460 -1.99 -4.74 9.42
C ASN A 460 -3.37 -4.76 8.74
N ALA A 461 -3.50 -4.09 7.58
CA ALA A 461 -4.77 -3.96 6.86
C ALA A 461 -4.80 -4.63 5.48
N ALA A 462 -3.65 -4.88 4.83
CA ALA A 462 -3.59 -5.39 3.45
C ALA A 462 -4.24 -6.77 3.27
N THR A 463 -4.81 -7.05 2.11
CA THR A 463 -5.33 -8.39 1.81
C THR A 463 -4.21 -9.39 1.55
N ARG A 464 -4.55 -10.69 1.55
CA ARG A 464 -3.63 -11.77 1.17
C ARG A 464 -2.99 -11.55 -0.20
N VAL A 465 -3.79 -11.08 -1.16
CA VAL A 465 -3.34 -10.77 -2.52
C VAL A 465 -2.32 -9.64 -2.51
N VAL A 466 -2.63 -8.53 -1.82
CA VAL A 466 -1.71 -7.38 -1.77
C VAL A 466 -0.43 -7.72 -0.98
N LEU A 467 -0.53 -8.52 0.09
CA LEU A 467 0.67 -9.03 0.78
C LEU A 467 1.53 -9.92 -0.12
N GLY A 468 0.90 -10.74 -0.97
CA GLY A 468 1.58 -11.55 -1.98
C GLY A 468 2.31 -10.73 -3.05
N SER A 469 1.92 -9.48 -3.24
CA SER A 469 2.60 -8.54 -4.16
C SER A 469 3.89 -7.93 -3.59
N ILE A 470 4.27 -8.23 -2.34
CA ILE A 470 5.47 -7.65 -1.73
C ILE A 470 6.71 -8.47 -2.15
N PRO A 471 7.70 -7.87 -2.84
CA PRO A 471 8.91 -8.58 -3.23
C PRO A 471 9.70 -9.08 -2.02
N GLY A 472 10.15 -10.33 -2.06
CA GLY A 472 10.96 -10.93 -0.99
C GLY A 472 10.16 -11.42 0.23
N LEU A 473 8.83 -11.25 0.26
CA LEU A 473 8.01 -11.77 1.37
C LEU A 473 7.69 -13.26 1.13
N PRO A 474 8.08 -14.18 2.02
CA PRO A 474 7.77 -15.60 1.84
C PRO A 474 6.25 -15.87 1.88
N ALA A 475 5.73 -16.72 1.00
CA ALA A 475 4.31 -17.07 0.98
C ALA A 475 3.81 -17.64 2.32
N ALA A 476 4.67 -18.38 3.04
CA ALA A 476 4.37 -18.91 4.37
C ALA A 476 4.27 -17.81 5.45
N ALA A 477 4.90 -16.65 5.24
CA ALA A 477 4.80 -15.50 6.13
C ALA A 477 3.43 -14.84 6.04
N VAL A 478 2.82 -14.77 4.84
CA VAL A 478 1.51 -14.12 4.61
C VAL A 478 0.42 -14.69 5.52
N GLY A 479 0.34 -16.03 5.63
CA GLY A 479 -0.61 -16.68 6.53
C GLY A 479 -0.39 -16.33 8.00
N LYS A 480 0.88 -16.29 8.44
CA LYS A 480 1.23 -15.90 9.82
C LYS A 480 0.86 -14.44 10.11
N ILE A 481 1.13 -13.54 9.17
CA ILE A 481 0.79 -12.11 9.27
C ILE A 481 -0.70 -11.93 9.46
N ILE A 482 -1.52 -12.52 8.59
CA ILE A 482 -2.98 -12.42 8.66
C ILE A 482 -3.51 -12.96 9.98
N SER A 483 -2.97 -14.09 10.47
CA SER A 483 -3.45 -14.73 11.70
C SER A 483 -3.09 -13.99 13.00
N ARG A 484 -2.07 -13.12 12.97
CA ARG A 484 -1.52 -12.48 14.18
C ARG A 484 -1.72 -10.98 14.23
N ARG A 485 -1.93 -10.34 13.08
CA ARG A 485 -2.08 -8.89 13.00
C ARG A 485 -3.36 -8.40 13.67
N GLU A 486 -3.25 -7.24 14.29
CA GLU A 486 -4.35 -6.39 14.73
C GLU A 486 -4.52 -5.28 13.68
N VAL A 487 -5.74 -5.06 13.18
CA VAL A 487 -5.98 -4.08 12.10
C VAL A 487 -5.73 -2.66 12.59
N GLU A 488 -6.13 -2.35 13.82
CA GLU A 488 -5.89 -1.08 14.50
C GLU A 488 -5.15 -1.33 15.82
N PRO A 489 -3.82 -1.50 15.77
CA PRO A 489 -3.03 -1.77 16.96
C PRO A 489 -3.03 -0.60 17.94
N GLU A 490 -3.09 -0.89 19.25
CA GLU A 490 -2.91 0.14 20.28
C GLU A 490 -1.46 0.66 20.30
N LEU A 491 -1.28 1.93 19.88
CA LEU A 491 0.03 2.53 19.63
C LEU A 491 1.02 2.49 20.80
N ASN A 492 0.53 2.44 22.05
CA ASN A 492 1.38 2.49 23.24
C ASN A 492 1.69 1.11 23.83
N VAL A 493 1.04 0.05 23.34
CA VAL A 493 1.08 -1.29 23.97
C VAL A 493 1.72 -2.31 23.03
N THR A 494 1.37 -2.28 21.75
CA THR A 494 1.76 -3.35 20.82
C THR A 494 3.03 -3.02 20.02
N ASP A 495 3.79 -4.07 19.73
CA ASP A 495 4.94 -4.03 18.83
C ASP A 495 4.48 -3.82 17.37
N GLN A 496 3.23 -4.18 17.04
CA GLN A 496 2.64 -4.11 15.69
C GLN A 496 2.39 -2.69 15.18
N ARG A 497 2.69 -1.67 15.98
CA ARG A 497 2.72 -0.27 15.53
C ARG A 497 3.84 0.01 14.52
N HIS A 498 4.88 -0.83 14.47
CA HIS A 498 5.98 -0.74 13.50
C HIS A 498 6.12 -2.03 12.71
N ALA A 499 6.45 -1.92 11.43
CA ALA A 499 6.66 -3.08 10.54
C ALA A 499 7.72 -4.09 11.03
N VAL A 500 8.61 -3.68 11.95
CA VAL A 500 9.63 -4.54 12.59
C VAL A 500 9.01 -5.67 13.43
N TRP A 501 7.72 -5.62 13.76
CA TRP A 501 7.03 -6.69 14.49
C TRP A 501 7.18 -8.07 13.82
N LEU A 502 7.31 -8.12 12.48
CA LEU A 502 7.59 -9.36 11.75
C LEU A 502 8.90 -10.03 12.17
N LEU A 503 9.93 -9.22 12.46
CA LEU A 503 11.23 -9.68 12.92
C LEU A 503 11.18 -10.09 14.40
N ILE A 504 10.49 -9.31 15.23
CA ILE A 504 10.30 -9.58 16.67
C ILE A 504 9.60 -10.93 16.88
N GLU A 505 8.61 -11.25 16.05
CA GLU A 505 7.87 -12.50 16.12
C GLU A 505 8.52 -13.69 15.38
N GLY A 506 9.68 -13.47 14.75
CA GLY A 506 10.39 -14.49 13.98
C GLY A 506 9.63 -14.97 12.74
N ILE A 507 8.81 -14.10 12.14
CA ILE A 507 8.13 -14.38 10.87
C ILE A 507 9.10 -14.27 9.71
N VAL A 508 10.03 -13.31 9.77
CA VAL A 508 11.08 -13.04 8.79
C VAL A 508 12.45 -12.96 9.46
N THR A 509 13.51 -13.18 8.69
CA THR A 509 14.90 -13.04 9.14
C THR A 509 15.40 -11.59 8.98
N LEU A 510 16.51 -11.24 9.64
CA LEU A 510 17.10 -9.89 9.53
C LEU A 510 17.45 -9.50 8.08
N PRO A 511 18.10 -10.35 7.26
CA PRO A 511 18.39 -10.02 5.86
C PRO A 511 17.13 -9.79 5.02
N GLU A 512 16.10 -10.61 5.22
CA GLU A 512 14.80 -10.45 4.55
C GLU A 512 14.13 -9.14 4.97
N MET A 513 14.13 -8.83 6.27
CA MET A 513 13.51 -7.61 6.79
C MET A 513 14.15 -6.35 6.23
N LYS A 514 15.49 -6.32 6.07
CA LYS A 514 16.21 -5.19 5.45
C LYS A 514 15.78 -4.92 4.00
N GLN A 515 15.41 -5.97 3.26
CA GLN A 515 14.88 -5.82 1.91
C GLN A 515 13.42 -5.37 1.92
N LEU A 516 12.63 -5.87 2.86
CA LEU A 516 11.19 -5.62 2.94
C LEU A 516 10.84 -4.19 3.39
N GLU A 517 11.64 -3.58 4.26
CA GLU A 517 11.34 -2.28 4.92
C GLU A 517 10.96 -1.15 3.95
N ARG A 518 11.51 -1.16 2.73
CA ARG A 518 11.17 -0.15 1.70
C ARG A 518 9.75 -0.29 1.16
N PHE A 519 9.16 -1.48 1.22
CA PHE A 519 7.87 -1.79 0.63
C PHE A 519 6.73 -1.86 1.64
N ILE A 520 7.04 -1.92 2.94
CA ILE A 520 6.06 -2.21 3.99
C ILE A 520 5.92 -1.05 4.98
N THR A 521 4.73 -0.93 5.54
CA THR A 521 4.38 0.00 6.61
C THR A 521 3.32 -0.64 7.52
N THR A 522 3.04 -0.01 8.64
CA THR A 522 1.91 -0.31 9.55
C THR A 522 0.95 0.86 9.64
N GLY A 523 1.32 2.01 9.05
CA GLY A 523 0.53 3.23 9.01
C GLY A 523 -0.15 3.48 7.66
N GLY A 524 -0.38 4.75 7.37
CA GLY A 524 -1.08 5.22 6.18
C GLY A 524 -2.06 6.31 6.56
N ASP A 525 -2.03 7.40 5.80
CA ASP A 525 -2.77 8.63 6.05
C ASP A 525 -3.77 8.93 4.93
N ALA A 526 -4.02 7.96 4.04
CA ALA A 526 -5.10 8.02 3.06
C ALA A 526 -6.14 6.93 3.39
N PHE A 527 -7.41 7.32 3.41
CA PHE A 527 -8.53 6.46 3.79
C PHE A 527 -9.64 6.55 2.77
N SER A 528 -10.33 5.44 2.52
CA SER A 528 -11.46 5.35 1.60
C SER A 528 -12.67 4.68 2.22
N GLY A 529 -13.81 4.87 1.56
CA GLY A 529 -15.07 4.26 1.92
C GLY A 529 -16.18 4.70 0.98
N GLN A 530 -17.39 4.21 1.24
CA GLN A 530 -18.62 4.67 0.62
C GLN A 530 -19.50 5.34 1.67
N SER A 531 -19.93 6.58 1.40
CA SER A 531 -20.95 7.28 2.18
C SER A 531 -22.32 7.05 1.53
N ILE A 532 -23.28 6.58 2.30
CA ILE A 532 -24.66 6.35 1.85
C ILE A 532 -25.57 7.29 2.62
N GLY A 533 -26.19 8.23 1.92
CA GLY A 533 -27.24 9.11 2.45
C GLY A 533 -28.61 8.56 2.13
N PHE A 534 -29.49 8.46 3.11
CA PHE A 534 -30.81 7.85 2.95
C PHE A 534 -31.82 8.38 3.99
N PHE A 535 -33.09 8.11 3.77
CA PHE A 535 -34.18 8.38 4.71
C PHE A 535 -34.65 7.09 5.38
N ASP A 536 -35.15 7.16 6.62
CA ASP A 536 -35.67 5.98 7.36
C ASP A 536 -36.79 5.30 6.57
N ALA A 537 -37.66 6.09 5.93
CA ALA A 537 -38.70 5.62 5.02
C ALA A 537 -38.53 6.12 3.58
N GLY A 538 -38.87 5.25 2.61
CA GLY A 538 -38.92 5.58 1.19
C GLY A 538 -37.73 5.10 0.35
N PRO A 539 -37.79 5.28 -0.99
CA PRO A 539 -36.82 4.73 -1.92
C PRO A 539 -35.58 5.61 -2.13
N ALA A 540 -35.60 6.86 -1.67
CA ALA A 540 -34.54 7.82 -1.94
C ALA A 540 -33.27 7.51 -1.14
N ALA A 541 -32.18 7.28 -1.86
CA ALA A 541 -30.84 7.09 -1.32
C ALA A 541 -29.81 7.60 -2.33
N SER A 542 -28.64 7.97 -1.85
CA SER A 542 -27.49 8.34 -2.66
C SER A 542 -26.25 7.65 -2.10
N ARG A 543 -25.36 7.19 -2.99
CA ARG A 543 -24.10 6.54 -2.64
C ARG A 543 -22.94 7.32 -3.22
N GLN A 544 -21.93 7.58 -2.41
CA GLN A 544 -20.72 8.27 -2.83
C GLN A 544 -19.48 7.51 -2.39
N GLU A 545 -18.64 7.11 -3.33
CA GLU A 545 -17.28 6.63 -3.03
C GLU A 545 -16.37 7.82 -2.80
N PHE A 546 -15.51 7.73 -1.79
CA PHE A 546 -14.57 8.79 -1.48
C PHE A 546 -13.20 8.26 -1.08
N VAL A 547 -12.19 9.12 -1.24
CA VAL A 547 -10.86 8.94 -0.66
C VAL A 547 -10.43 10.25 -0.02
N VAL A 548 -10.07 10.22 1.26
CA VAL A 548 -9.58 11.36 2.04
C VAL A 548 -8.13 11.16 2.40
N ASP A 549 -7.30 12.17 2.13
CA ASP A 549 -5.88 12.20 2.45
C ASP A 549 -5.65 13.15 3.63
N ARG A 550 -5.22 12.61 4.78
CA ARG A 550 -4.88 13.35 6.00
C ARG A 550 -3.38 13.59 6.19
N SER A 551 -2.55 13.30 5.19
CA SER A 551 -1.09 13.46 5.31
C SER A 551 -0.61 14.92 5.23
N GLY A 552 -1.50 15.86 4.89
CA GLY A 552 -1.24 17.30 4.87
C GLY A 552 -1.53 17.98 6.21
N THR A 553 -1.63 19.31 6.20
CA THR A 553 -2.02 20.11 7.38
C THR A 553 -3.49 19.96 7.75
N SER A 554 -4.33 19.62 6.78
CA SER A 554 -5.76 19.36 6.97
C SER A 554 -6.16 18.22 6.05
N PRO A 555 -7.04 17.31 6.48
CA PRO A 555 -7.57 16.29 5.60
C PRO A 555 -8.27 16.90 4.39
N HIS A 556 -8.03 16.38 3.20
CA HIS A 556 -8.67 16.80 1.96
C HIS A 556 -9.16 15.62 1.14
N VAL A 557 -10.29 15.80 0.47
CA VAL A 557 -10.87 14.78 -0.40
C VAL A 557 -10.06 14.71 -1.70
N ARG A 558 -9.50 13.55 -2.01
CA ARG A 558 -8.74 13.26 -3.24
C ARG A 558 -9.65 12.78 -4.36
N LEU A 559 -10.63 11.97 -4.02
CA LEU A 559 -11.59 11.38 -4.93
C LEU A 559 -12.97 11.46 -4.28
N GLN A 560 -13.97 11.85 -5.05
CA GLN A 560 -15.38 11.72 -4.69
C GLN A 560 -16.16 11.38 -5.95
N ARG A 561 -16.91 10.28 -5.92
CA ARG A 561 -17.63 9.73 -7.07
C ARG A 561 -19.03 9.35 -6.68
N ASP A 562 -20.00 9.79 -7.47
CA ASP A 562 -21.38 9.39 -7.31
C ASP A 562 -21.61 7.97 -7.86
N LEU A 563 -22.03 7.07 -6.99
CA LEU A 563 -22.43 5.69 -7.30
C LEU A 563 -23.95 5.51 -7.33
N SER A 564 -24.73 6.57 -7.08
CA SER A 564 -26.19 6.54 -7.12
C SER A 564 -26.77 6.04 -8.46
N PRO A 565 -26.17 6.33 -9.64
CA PRO A 565 -26.64 5.76 -10.91
C PRO A 565 -26.57 4.23 -11.00
N LEU A 566 -25.73 3.59 -10.18
CA LEU A 566 -25.62 2.13 -10.09
C LEU A 566 -26.74 1.51 -9.22
N GLY A 567 -27.68 2.33 -8.73
CA GLY A 567 -28.79 1.91 -7.89
C GLY A 567 -28.53 2.13 -6.41
N ARG A 568 -29.49 1.67 -5.60
CA ARG A 568 -29.51 1.90 -4.14
C ARG A 568 -28.44 1.10 -3.38
N GLY A 569 -28.13 -0.12 -3.83
CA GLY A 569 -27.11 -1.00 -3.25
C GLY A 569 -27.47 -1.63 -1.90
N TYR A 570 -28.04 -0.86 -0.96
CA TYR A 570 -28.27 -1.28 0.43
C TYR A 570 -29.71 -1.05 0.89
N SER A 571 -30.22 -1.96 1.72
CA SER A 571 -31.49 -1.78 2.43
C SER A 571 -31.32 -0.85 3.64
N THR A 572 -32.40 -0.22 4.12
CA THR A 572 -32.36 0.59 5.35
C THR A 572 -31.96 -0.24 6.57
N GLN A 573 -32.48 -1.47 6.66
CA GLN A 573 -32.14 -2.43 7.72
C GLN A 573 -30.65 -2.76 7.73
N SER A 574 -30.07 -3.02 6.56
CA SER A 574 -28.63 -3.31 6.43
C SER A 574 -27.74 -2.11 6.79
N LEU A 575 -28.28 -0.89 6.77
CA LEU A 575 -27.61 0.34 7.18
C LEU A 575 -27.86 0.71 8.65
N GLY A 576 -28.62 -0.09 9.39
CA GLY A 576 -28.84 0.07 10.83
C GLY A 576 -30.12 0.78 11.26
N VAL A 577 -31.11 0.94 10.36
CA VAL A 577 -32.44 1.39 10.78
C VAL A 577 -33.25 0.17 11.23
N GLU A 578 -33.59 0.13 12.51
CA GLU A 578 -34.54 -0.85 13.04
C GLU A 578 -35.92 -0.56 12.43
N SER A 579 -36.56 -1.57 11.85
CA SER A 579 -37.95 -1.45 11.42
C SER A 579 -38.85 -1.55 12.65
N ASP A 580 -39.68 -0.55 12.89
CA ASP A 580 -40.73 -0.56 13.94
C ASP A 580 -41.83 -1.62 13.69
N GLU A 581 -41.73 -2.40 12.60
CA GLU A 581 -42.49 -3.63 12.41
C GLU A 581 -41.96 -4.73 13.34
N THR A 582 -42.50 -4.74 14.56
CA THR A 582 -42.59 -5.96 15.37
C THR A 582 -43.38 -7.02 14.58
N PRO A 583 -42.94 -8.29 14.56
CA PRO A 583 -43.63 -9.37 13.84
C PRO A 583 -45.03 -9.71 14.38
#